data_AF-A0A6N8Y4G0-F1
#
_entry.id   AF-A0A6N8Y4G0-F1
#
_cell.length_a   1.000
_cell.length_b   1.000
_cell.length_c   1.000
_cell.angle_alpha   90.00
_cell.angle_beta   90.00
_cell.angle_gamma   90.00
#
_symmetry.space_group_name_H-M   'P 1'
#
loop_
_entity.id
_entity.type
_entity.pdbx_description
1 polymer ?
#
loop_
_entity_poly.entity_id
_entity_poly.type
_entity_poly.pdbx_seq_one_letter_code
_entity_poly.pdbx_strand_id
1 'polypeptide(L)'
;MSEYIISLLLVVLVSVFTVYPLFLGRRKPGVADSPEVDRLEQLYEKRDLYYSSIKDIELDRDMGKLNEQDYAELVSRYKEKAAAVTKQISELQLTEKNEKSKEKMKASPFEASVS
;
A
#
# COMPACT_ATOMS: atom_id res chain seq x y z
N MET A 1 33.89 -19.86 -5.64
CA MET A 1 33.77 -18.40 -5.85
C MET A 1 32.76 -18.07 -6.93
N SER A 2 32.86 -18.64 -8.14
CA SER A 2 31.90 -18.45 -9.24
C SER A 2 30.48 -18.95 -8.92
N GLU A 3 30.35 -20.07 -8.20
CA GLU A 3 29.04 -20.66 -7.87
C GLU A 3 28.17 -19.75 -6.99
N TYR A 4 28.76 -19.09 -5.99
CA TYR A 4 28.04 -18.15 -5.13
C TYR A 4 27.58 -16.89 -5.87
N ILE A 5 28.36 -16.44 -6.86
CA ILE A 5 28.01 -15.27 -7.68
C ILE A 5 26.77 -15.57 -8.52
N ILE A 6 26.66 -16.78 -9.05
CA ILE A 6 25.52 -17.21 -9.85
C ILE A 6 24.26 -17.28 -8.98
N SER A 7 24.35 -17.88 -7.79
CA SER A 7 23.22 -17.92 -6.85
C SER A 7 22.78 -16.53 -6.40
N LEU A 8 23.72 -15.63 -6.09
CA LEU A 8 23.43 -14.25 -5.70
C LEU A 8 22.73 -13.49 -6.83
N LEU A 9 23.21 -13.62 -8.07
CA LEU A 9 22.61 -13.00 -9.26
C LEU A 9 21.18 -13.48 -9.48
N LEU A 10 20.92 -14.78 -9.27
CA LEU A 10 19.60 -15.37 -9.44
C LEU A 10 18.59 -14.81 -8.41
N VAL A 11 19.01 -14.69 -7.15
CA VAL A 11 18.17 -14.11 -6.09
C VAL A 11 17.83 -12.65 -6.37
N VAL A 12 18.83 -11.86 -6.78
CA VAL A 12 18.62 -10.45 -7.14
C VAL A 12 17.70 -10.32 -8.36
N LEU A 13 17.89 -11.16 -9.39
CA LEU A 13 17.07 -11.14 -10.59
C LEU A 13 15.60 -11.46 -10.30
N VAL A 14 15.33 -12.50 -9.50
CA VAL A 14 13.97 -12.90 -9.10
C VAL A 14 13.32 -11.82 -8.23
N SER A 15 14.10 -11.22 -7.32
CA SER A 15 13.64 -10.11 -6.48
C SER A 15 13.25 -8.90 -7.34
N VAL A 16 14.13 -8.46 -8.25
CA VAL A 16 13.83 -7.36 -9.19
C VAL A 16 12.64 -7.70 -10.07
N PHE A 17 12.55 -8.91 -10.62
CA PHE A 17 11.44 -9.32 -11.48
C PHE A 17 10.10 -9.41 -10.76
N THR A 18 10.09 -9.65 -9.44
CA THR A 18 8.85 -9.69 -8.64
C THR A 18 8.44 -8.28 -8.20
N VAL A 19 9.42 -7.46 -7.85
CA VAL A 19 9.23 -6.09 -7.34
C VAL A 19 8.86 -5.13 -8.49
N TYR A 20 9.54 -5.23 -9.63
CA TYR A 20 9.37 -4.34 -10.79
C TYR A 20 7.94 -4.29 -11.37
N PRO A 21 7.23 -5.41 -11.65
CA PRO A 21 5.86 -5.37 -12.17
C PRO A 21 4.85 -4.87 -11.14
N LEU A 22 5.17 -4.92 -9.84
CA LEU A 22 4.35 -4.35 -8.78
C LEU A 22 4.41 -2.81 -8.78
N PHE A 23 5.57 -2.23 -9.12
CA PHE A 23 5.76 -0.78 -9.22
C PHE A 23 5.37 -0.19 -10.60
N LEU A 24 5.38 -0.98 -11.67
CA LEU A 24 5.08 -0.49 -13.03
C LEU A 24 3.59 -0.52 -13.41
N GLY A 25 2.72 -1.14 -12.59
CA GLY A 25 1.36 -1.52 -12.98
C GLY A 25 0.25 -0.46 -12.90
N ARG A 26 0.47 0.80 -12.48
CA ARG A 26 -0.65 1.72 -12.18
C ARG A 26 -0.63 3.16 -12.70
N ARG A 27 0.25 3.50 -13.65
CA ARG A 27 -0.06 4.68 -14.49
C ARG A 27 -0.98 4.26 -15.61
N LYS A 28 -2.29 4.23 -15.37
CA LYS A 28 -3.27 4.40 -16.46
C LYS A 28 -3.29 5.89 -16.80
N PRO A 29 -2.75 6.34 -17.94
CA PRO A 29 -2.94 7.71 -18.37
C PRO A 29 -4.39 7.82 -18.85
N GLY A 30 -5.29 8.32 -18.00
CA GLY A 30 -6.58 8.82 -18.51
C GLY A 30 -7.82 8.70 -17.63
N VAL A 31 -7.82 8.10 -16.44
CA VAL A 31 -9.07 7.99 -15.64
C VAL A 31 -8.80 8.08 -14.14
N ALA A 32 -8.59 9.28 -13.61
CA ALA A 32 -8.97 9.72 -12.24
C ALA A 32 -8.26 11.04 -11.91
N ASP A 33 -8.79 12.16 -12.40
CA ASP A 33 -8.30 13.51 -12.10
C ASP A 33 -8.81 14.02 -10.72
N SER A 34 -9.16 13.10 -9.81
CA SER A 34 -9.53 13.46 -8.44
C SER A 34 -8.30 13.29 -7.54
N PRO A 35 -7.76 14.36 -6.94
CA PRO A 35 -6.60 14.30 -6.06
C PRO A 35 -6.82 13.40 -4.83
N GLU A 36 -8.08 13.09 -4.48
CA GLU A 36 -8.39 12.16 -3.39
C GLU A 36 -8.18 10.69 -3.77
N VAL A 37 -8.49 10.30 -5.02
CA VAL A 37 -8.32 8.93 -5.50
C VAL A 37 -6.83 8.58 -5.60
N ASP A 38 -6.04 9.52 -6.11
CA ASP A 38 -4.57 9.42 -6.17
C ASP A 38 -3.96 9.33 -4.76
N ARG A 39 -4.45 10.15 -3.81
CA ARG A 39 -4.00 10.10 -2.42
C ARG A 39 -4.33 8.77 -1.73
N LEU A 40 -5.51 8.20 -2.00
CA LEU A 40 -5.92 6.90 -1.46
C LEU A 40 -5.06 5.77 -2.03
N GLU A 41 -4.79 5.81 -3.34
CA GLU A 41 -3.90 4.85 -4.02
C GLU A 41 -2.48 4.89 -3.46
N GLN A 42 -1.91 6.08 -3.27
CA GLN A 42 -0.59 6.26 -2.65
C GLN A 42 -0.54 5.70 -1.21
N LEU A 43 -1.63 5.78 -0.45
CA LEU A 43 -1.70 5.18 0.89
C LEU A 43 -1.74 3.66 0.81
N TYR A 44 -2.44 3.07 -0.16
CA TYR A 44 -2.40 1.63 -0.38
C TYR A 44 -1.00 1.15 -0.77
N GLU A 45 -0.29 1.88 -1.64
CA GLU A 45 1.10 1.57 -1.98
C GLU A 45 2.02 1.63 -0.76
N LYS A 46 1.89 2.66 0.09
CA LYS A 46 2.66 2.75 1.34
C LYS A 46 2.37 1.59 2.28
N ARG A 47 1.10 1.17 2.39
CA ARG A 47 0.72 0.00 3.19
C ARG A 47 1.46 -1.24 2.67
N ASP A 48 1.35 -1.51 1.37
CA ASP A 48 1.94 -2.71 0.76
C ASP A 48 3.47 -2.71 0.90
N LEU A 49 4.11 -1.55 0.78
CA LEU A 49 5.54 -1.38 1.04
C LEU A 49 5.92 -1.76 2.49
N TYR A 50 5.16 -1.29 3.48
CA TYR A 50 5.44 -1.61 4.89
C TYR A 50 5.22 -3.09 5.20
N TYR A 51 4.19 -3.74 4.64
CA TYR A 51 3.99 -5.18 4.79
C TYR A 51 5.08 -6.00 4.11
N SER A 52 5.53 -5.59 2.92
CA SER A 52 6.68 -6.22 2.25
C SER A 52 7.94 -6.10 3.10
N SER A 53 8.20 -4.92 3.65
CA SER A 53 9.38 -4.69 4.50
C SER A 53 9.38 -5.59 5.74
N ILE A 54 8.21 -5.80 6.38
CA ILE A 54 8.10 -6.74 7.52
C ILE A 54 8.46 -8.15 7.09
N LYS A 55 7.99 -8.59 5.91
CA LYS A 55 8.30 -9.91 5.37
C LYS A 55 9.79 -10.07 5.07
N ASP A 56 10.44 -9.04 4.54
CA ASP A 56 11.87 -9.04 4.27
C ASP A 56 12.68 -9.12 5.58
N ILE A 57 12.26 -8.38 6.63
CA ILE A 57 12.86 -8.46 7.98
C ILE A 57 12.72 -9.87 8.58
N GLU A 58 11.57 -10.52 8.42
CA GLU A 58 11.35 -11.90 8.87
C GLU A 58 12.27 -12.89 8.14
N LEU A 59 12.42 -12.73 6.83
CA LEU A 59 13.35 -13.54 6.04
C LEU A 59 14.80 -13.33 6.48
N ASP A 60 15.21 -12.09 6.75
CA ASP A 60 16.56 -11.79 7.23
C ASP A 60 16.85 -12.39 8.61
N ARG A 61 15.85 -12.42 9.52
CA ARG A 61 15.95 -13.17 10.79
C ARG A 61 16.09 -14.67 10.55
N ASP A 62 15.25 -15.25 9.69
CA ASP A 62 15.26 -16.69 9.41
C ASP A 62 16.57 -17.14 8.73
N MET A 63 17.22 -16.24 7.99
CA MET A 63 18.57 -16.42 7.43
C MET A 63 19.70 -16.20 8.45
N GLY A 64 19.38 -15.83 9.70
CA GLY A 64 20.34 -15.58 10.76
C GLY A 64 21.11 -14.26 10.64
N LYS A 65 20.65 -13.30 9.81
CA LYS A 65 21.29 -11.99 9.62
C LYS A 65 20.93 -10.98 10.72
N LEU A 66 19.82 -11.22 11.42
CA LEU A 66 19.31 -10.38 12.51
C LEU A 66 19.23 -11.19 13.79
N ASN A 67 19.60 -10.58 14.92
CA ASN A 67 19.31 -11.15 16.24
C ASN A 67 17.86 -10.84 16.65
N GLU A 68 17.37 -11.52 17.69
CA GLU A 68 15.99 -11.40 18.15
C GLU A 68 15.63 -9.98 18.62
N GLN A 69 16.57 -9.26 19.23
CA GLN A 69 16.36 -7.91 19.73
C GLN A 69 16.19 -6.91 18.57
N ASP A 70 17.06 -6.97 17.56
CA ASP A 70 17.01 -6.10 16.37
C ASP A 70 15.77 -6.42 15.52
N TYR A 71 15.43 -7.71 15.37
CA TYR A 71 14.20 -8.16 14.73
C TYR A 71 12.97 -7.56 15.41
N ALA A 72 12.85 -7.70 16.73
CA ALA A 72 11.71 -7.23 17.49
C ALA A 72 11.53 -5.70 17.36
N GLU A 73 12.62 -4.93 17.41
CA GLU A 73 12.57 -3.48 17.24
C GLU A 73 12.12 -3.10 15.82
N LEU A 74 12.75 -3.68 14.80
CA LEU A 74 12.44 -3.39 13.39
C LEU A 74 10.98 -3.73 13.06
N VAL A 75 10.53 -4.93 13.40
CA VAL A 75 9.15 -5.36 13.14
C VAL A 75 8.15 -4.48 13.88
N SER A 76 8.43 -4.11 15.14
CA SER A 76 7.55 -3.22 15.89
C SER A 76 7.36 -1.87 15.18
N ARG A 77 8.46 -1.22 14.78
CA ARG A 77 8.40 0.08 14.09
C ARG A 77 7.66 0.01 12.76
N TYR A 78 7.84 -1.06 11.98
CA TYR A 78 7.14 -1.20 10.70
C TYR A 78 5.66 -1.55 10.88
N LYS A 79 5.29 -2.30 11.92
CA LYS A 79 3.89 -2.54 12.29
C LYS A 79 3.18 -1.25 12.68
N GLU A 80 3.83 -0.37 13.45
CA GLU A 80 3.29 0.95 13.78
C GLU A 80 3.03 1.79 12.52
N LYS A 81 3.99 1.81 11.58
CA LYS A 81 3.83 2.52 10.30
C LYS A 81 2.69 1.94 9.45
N ALA A 82 2.57 0.61 9.38
CA ALA A 82 1.49 -0.06 8.67
C ALA A 82 0.11 0.25 9.30
N ALA A 83 0.03 0.26 10.63
CA ALA A 83 -1.19 0.62 11.36
C ALA A 83 -1.58 2.09 11.11
N ALA A 84 -0.62 3.01 11.14
CA ALA A 84 -0.85 4.42 10.89
C ALA A 84 -1.37 4.71 9.48
N VAL A 85 -0.85 4.00 8.46
CA VAL A 85 -1.33 4.14 7.08
C VAL A 85 -2.71 3.52 6.91
N THR A 86 -2.95 2.35 7.51
CA THR A 86 -4.25 1.68 7.44
C THR A 86 -5.35 2.54 8.07
N LYS A 87 -5.04 3.22 9.18
CA LYS A 87 -5.95 4.19 9.79
C LYS A 87 -6.31 5.35 8.85
N GLN A 88 -5.32 5.94 8.18
CA GLN A 88 -5.54 7.01 7.20
C GLN A 88 -6.42 6.56 6.03
N ILE A 89 -6.24 5.33 5.55
CA ILE A 89 -7.09 4.75 4.51
C ILE A 89 -8.55 4.67 4.99
N SER A 90 -8.78 4.16 6.21
CA SER A 90 -10.14 4.06 6.77
C SER A 90 -10.81 5.43 6.93
N GLU A 91 -10.07 6.45 7.38
CA GLU A 91 -10.59 7.82 7.53
C GLU A 91 -11.01 8.42 6.18
N LEU A 92 -10.20 8.27 5.13
CA LEU A 92 -10.53 8.77 3.79
C LEU A 92 -11.74 8.03 3.18
N GLN A 93 -11.83 6.71 3.36
CA GLN A 93 -12.97 5.94 2.88
C GLN A 93 -14.30 6.35 3.53
N LEU A 94 -14.27 6.71 4.82
CA LEU A 94 -15.45 7.21 5.52
C LEU A 94 -15.89 8.59 4.98
N THR A 95 -14.93 9.46 4.68
CA THR A 95 -15.20 10.78 4.08
C THR A 95 -15.83 10.65 2.70
N GLU A 96 -15.26 9.85 1.79
CA GLU A 96 -15.82 9.64 0.45
C GLU A 96 -17.26 9.09 0.49
N LYS A 97 -17.54 8.16 1.41
CA LYS A 97 -18.88 7.57 1.57
C LYS A 97 -19.90 8.61 2.04
N ASN A 98 -19.49 9.50 2.94
CA ASN A 98 -20.34 10.56 3.47
C ASN A 98 -20.65 11.63 2.41
N GLU A 99 -19.69 11.98 1.56
CA GLU A 99 -19.91 12.95 0.47
C GLU A 99 -20.88 12.41 -0.59
N LYS A 100 -20.70 11.17 -1.04
CA LYS A 100 -21.61 10.50 -1.98
C LYS A 100 -23.04 10.39 -1.43
N SER A 101 -23.18 10.23 -0.11
CA SER A 101 -24.49 10.22 0.56
C SER A 101 -25.15 11.59 0.62
N LYS A 102 -24.38 12.68 0.72
CA LYS A 102 -24.91 14.06 0.70
C LYS A 102 -25.28 14.52 -0.71
N GLU A 103 -24.55 14.11 -1.72
CA GLU A 103 -24.83 14.41 -3.13
C GLU A 103 -26.15 13.74 -3.59
N LYS A 104 -26.35 12.46 -3.26
CA LYS A 104 -27.61 11.76 -3.52
C LYS A 104 -28.82 12.38 -2.82
N MET A 105 -28.62 13.00 -1.66
CA MET A 105 -29.69 13.67 -0.91
C MET A 105 -29.99 15.08 -1.44
N LYS A 106 -29.02 15.76 -2.06
CA LYS A 106 -29.22 17.05 -2.76
C LYS A 106 -29.75 16.90 -4.19
N ALA A 107 -29.63 15.72 -4.80
CA ALA A 107 -30.14 15.44 -6.15
C ALA A 107 -31.64 15.08 -6.21
N SER A 108 -32.33 15.00 -5.07
CA SER A 108 -33.80 14.85 -5.01
C SER A 108 -34.48 15.92 -4.14
N PRO A 109 -34.51 17.18 -4.61
CA PRO A 109 -35.54 18.10 -4.15
C PRO A 109 -36.21 18.84 -5.32
N PHE A 110 -36.84 18.15 -6.27
CA PHE A 110 -37.81 18.81 -7.18
C PHE A 110 -38.76 17.87 -7.94
N GLU A 111 -39.46 16.97 -7.25
CA GLU A 111 -40.72 16.36 -7.79
C GLU A 111 -41.82 16.51 -6.72
N ALA A 112 -41.82 17.64 -6.00
CA ALA A 112 -42.96 18.12 -5.25
C ALA A 112 -43.45 19.38 -5.94
N SER A 113 -44.69 19.34 -6.42
CA SER A 113 -45.40 20.40 -7.15
C SER A 113 -44.91 20.65 -8.58
N VAL A 114 -45.54 20.01 -9.56
CA VAL A 114 -46.51 20.64 -10.48
C VAL A 114 -47.13 19.54 -11.35
N SER A 115 -48.37 19.16 -11.03
CA SER A 115 -49.57 19.20 -11.90
C SER A 115 -50.62 18.19 -11.45
#